data_AF-A0A396LV02-F1
#
_entry.id   AF-A0A396LV02-F1
#
_cell.length_a   1.000
_cell.length_b   1.000
_cell.length_c   1.000
_cell.angle_alpha   90.00
_cell.angle_beta   90.00
_cell.angle_gamma   90.00
#
_symmetry.space_group_name_H-M   'P 1'
#
loop_
_entity.id
_entity.type
_entity.pdbx_description
1 polymer ?
#
loop_
_entity_poly.entity_id
_entity_poly.type
_entity_poly.pdbx_seq_one_letter_code
_entity_poly.pdbx_strand_id
1 'polypeptide(L)'
;MKKKAIIVLCLALVLTLIGCGNNVQSSDEHNAEYEEGYTAGYEAGYHDGEEQATGNEKHFARFSGSFTATVEQILPDYYALPGKTVAVVHFFQDRPFLLHFQKDLTGELIEGTAYVFEFETFEVELPDDEENPNISDYMYSINVTNYRVAEDDELGLEGKMPTVEIVSK
;
A
#
# COMPACT_ATOMS: atom_id res chain seq x y z
N MET A 1 -38.19 52.91 -22.49
CA MET A 1 -38.33 52.48 -21.07
C MET A 1 -38.35 50.95 -20.97
N LYS A 2 -37.21 50.25 -21.10
CA LYS A 2 -37.16 48.77 -20.95
C LYS A 2 -35.87 48.21 -20.31
N LYS A 3 -34.87 49.05 -19.96
CA LYS A 3 -33.61 48.60 -19.34
C LYS A 3 -33.53 48.78 -17.81
N LYS A 4 -34.52 49.44 -17.18
CA LYS A 4 -34.54 49.66 -15.73
C LYS A 4 -35.31 48.60 -14.93
N ALA A 5 -36.10 47.73 -15.60
CA ALA A 5 -36.91 46.73 -14.91
C ALA A 5 -36.11 45.48 -14.47
N ILE A 6 -34.99 45.16 -15.14
CA ILE A 6 -34.21 43.95 -14.85
C ILE A 6 -33.31 44.12 -13.62
N ILE A 7 -32.81 45.33 -13.35
CA ILE A 7 -31.94 45.59 -12.19
C ILE A 7 -32.71 45.50 -10.86
N VAL A 8 -34.01 45.81 -10.86
CA VAL A 8 -34.85 45.73 -9.66
C VAL A 8 -35.22 44.28 -9.31
N LEU A 9 -35.33 43.39 -10.31
CA LEU A 9 -35.64 41.99 -10.09
C LEU A 9 -34.47 41.21 -9.47
N CYS A 10 -33.22 41.56 -9.82
CA CYS A 10 -32.03 40.93 -9.22
C CYS A 10 -31.77 41.41 -7.78
N LEU A 11 -32.19 42.63 -7.41
CA LEU A 11 -31.95 43.15 -6.05
C LEU A 11 -32.92 42.58 -5.00
N ALA A 12 -34.12 42.18 -5.41
CA ALA A 12 -35.13 41.57 -4.52
C ALA A 12 -34.80 40.12 -4.14
N LEU A 13 -34.01 39.41 -4.95
CA LEU A 13 -33.68 38.00 -4.74
C LEU A 13 -32.53 37.79 -3.74
N VAL A 14 -31.73 38.83 -3.46
CA VAL A 14 -30.60 38.77 -2.53
C VAL A 14 -31.03 39.03 -1.07
N LEU A 15 -32.18 39.69 -0.85
CA LEU A 15 -32.67 40.03 0.49
C LEU A 15 -33.46 38.92 1.20
N THR A 16 -33.74 37.78 0.55
CA THR A 16 -34.40 36.63 1.19
C THR A 16 -33.43 35.58 1.74
N LEU A 17 -32.11 35.80 1.65
CA LEU A 17 -31.09 34.86 2.15
C LEU A 17 -30.33 35.34 3.38
N ILE A 18 -30.70 36.49 3.95
CA ILE A 18 -30.15 36.98 5.22
C ILE A 18 -31.30 36.98 6.24
N GLY A 19 -31.50 35.86 6.92
CA GLY A 19 -32.54 35.78 7.94
C GLY A 19 -32.82 34.39 8.50
N CYS A 20 -31.82 33.72 9.06
CA CYS A 20 -32.00 32.71 10.12
C CYS A 20 -30.64 32.58 10.84
N GLY A 21 -30.34 33.56 11.69
CA GLY A 21 -29.10 33.58 12.46
C GLY A 21 -29.33 34.28 13.77
N ASN A 22 -30.22 33.74 14.60
CA ASN A 22 -30.24 33.97 16.04
C ASN A 22 -30.75 32.71 16.72
N ASN A 23 -29.82 31.96 17.32
CA ASN A 23 -30.01 31.38 18.63
C ASN A 23 -28.64 31.42 19.31
N VAL A 24 -28.44 32.43 20.16
CA VAL A 24 -27.50 32.34 21.26
C VAL A 24 -28.08 31.26 22.17
N GLN A 25 -27.59 30.03 22.05
CA GLN A 25 -27.70 29.05 23.12
C GLN A 25 -26.37 29.03 23.85
N SER A 26 -26.45 29.50 25.09
CA SER A 26 -25.49 29.35 26.16
C SER A 26 -24.74 28.03 26.08
N SER A 27 -23.43 28.09 25.83
CA SER A 27 -22.52 26.97 26.04
C SER A 27 -22.19 26.89 27.53
N ASP A 28 -23.10 26.38 28.34
CA ASP A 28 -22.81 26.09 29.75
C ASP A 28 -23.74 24.99 30.27
N GLU A 29 -23.65 23.81 29.66
CA GLU A 29 -23.92 22.55 30.36
C GLU A 29 -22.86 21.54 29.93
N HIS A 30 -21.81 21.43 30.76
CA HIS A 30 -20.78 20.41 30.61
C HIS A 30 -21.41 19.05 30.96
N ASN A 31 -21.71 18.23 29.95
CA ASN A 31 -22.23 16.89 30.16
C ASN A 31 -21.11 16.01 30.78
N ALA A 32 -21.24 15.68 32.06
CA ALA A 32 -20.27 14.88 32.81
C ALA A 32 -20.16 13.42 32.33
N GLU A 33 -21.05 12.98 31.44
CA GLU A 33 -21.10 11.62 30.92
C GLU A 33 -20.08 11.35 29.79
N TYR A 34 -19.48 12.39 29.20
CA TYR A 34 -18.50 12.22 28.10
C TYR A 34 -17.11 11.81 28.60
N GLU A 35 -16.81 12.01 29.89
CA GLU A 35 -15.50 11.68 30.47
C GLU A 35 -15.41 10.20 30.92
N GLU A 36 -16.52 9.55 31.29
CA GLU A 36 -16.51 8.14 31.76
C GLU A 36 -16.31 7.12 30.63
N GLY A 37 -16.78 7.43 29.41
CA GLY A 37 -16.59 6.57 28.25
C GLY A 37 -15.15 6.56 27.72
N TYR A 38 -14.42 7.67 27.89
CA TYR A 38 -13.03 7.80 27.46
C TYR A 38 -12.09 7.04 28.40
N THR A 39 -12.41 6.95 29.69
CA THR A 39 -11.61 6.24 30.70
C THR A 39 -11.79 4.72 30.64
N ALA A 40 -13.03 4.23 30.47
CA ALA A 40 -13.28 2.79 30.46
C ALA A 40 -12.77 2.07 29.20
N GLY A 41 -12.74 2.76 28.06
CA GLY A 41 -12.29 2.18 26.79
C GLY A 41 -10.78 1.97 26.70
N TYR A 42 -9.96 2.76 27.40
CA TYR A 42 -8.51 2.59 27.35
C TYR A 42 -8.05 1.40 28.22
N GLU A 43 -8.64 1.19 29.41
CA GLU A 43 -8.27 0.07 30.31
C GLU A 43 -8.70 -1.30 29.74
N ALA A 44 -9.84 -1.38 29.05
CA ALA A 44 -10.32 -2.63 28.46
C ALA A 44 -9.46 -3.11 27.28
N GLY A 45 -8.84 -2.18 26.52
CA GLY A 45 -7.96 -2.52 25.40
C GLY A 45 -6.57 -3.04 25.80
N TYR A 46 -6.11 -2.75 27.02
CA TYR A 46 -4.83 -3.29 27.52
C TYR A 46 -4.93 -4.76 27.95
N HIS A 47 -6.12 -5.24 28.31
CA HIS A 47 -6.31 -6.61 28.77
C HIS A 47 -6.56 -7.63 27.63
N ASP A 48 -7.00 -7.19 26.45
CA ASP A 48 -7.10 -8.05 25.26
C ASP A 48 -5.72 -8.46 24.72
N GLY A 49 -4.69 -7.66 25.02
CA GLY A 49 -3.30 -7.97 24.67
C GLY A 49 -2.63 -9.05 25.53
N GLU A 50 -3.19 -9.40 26.69
CA GLU A 50 -2.63 -10.45 27.56
C GLU A 50 -3.19 -11.86 27.25
N GLU A 51 -4.34 -11.99 26.61
CA GLU A 51 -4.88 -13.31 26.23
C GLU A 51 -4.31 -13.88 24.92
N GLN A 52 -3.58 -13.07 24.13
CA GLN A 52 -2.84 -13.56 22.94
C GLN A 52 -1.47 -14.19 23.27
N ALA A 53 -1.14 -14.39 24.54
CA ALA A 53 0.05 -15.13 24.97
C ALA A 53 -0.21 -16.65 25.08
N THR A 54 -1.07 -17.22 24.22
CA THR A 54 -1.16 -18.67 24.04
C THR A 54 -0.45 -19.04 22.75
N GLY A 55 0.63 -19.82 22.87
CA GLY A 55 1.58 -20.14 21.79
C GLY A 55 0.91 -20.71 20.54
N ASN A 56 0.55 -19.83 19.62
CA ASN A 56 0.32 -20.13 18.23
C ASN A 56 1.67 -20.48 17.60
N GLU A 57 1.76 -21.69 17.03
CA GLU A 57 2.89 -22.09 16.21
C GLU A 57 3.06 -21.03 15.11
N LYS A 58 4.20 -20.35 15.07
CA LYS A 58 4.43 -19.33 14.05
C LYS A 58 4.63 -20.03 12.71
N HIS A 59 3.78 -19.71 11.75
CA HIS A 59 3.91 -20.16 10.38
C HIS A 59 4.77 -19.16 9.59
N PHE A 60 5.62 -19.69 8.72
CA PHE A 60 6.48 -18.89 7.87
C PHE A 60 6.36 -19.37 6.42
N ALA A 61 6.60 -18.46 5.48
CA ALA A 61 6.83 -18.79 4.09
C ALA A 61 8.30 -18.57 3.74
N ARG A 62 8.90 -19.57 3.09
CA ARG A 62 10.23 -19.49 2.50
C ARG A 62 10.11 -19.29 1.00
N PHE A 63 10.63 -18.17 0.52
CA PHE A 63 10.69 -17.82 -0.91
C PHE A 63 12.08 -18.09 -1.46
N SER A 64 12.18 -18.74 -2.62
CA SER A 64 13.46 -19.02 -3.27
C SER A 64 13.36 -19.10 -4.80
N GLY A 65 14.52 -19.06 -5.46
CA GLY A 65 14.63 -19.27 -6.91
C GLY A 65 14.65 -17.96 -7.69
N SER A 66 13.82 -17.90 -8.73
CA SER A 66 13.73 -16.75 -9.63
C SER A 66 12.31 -16.52 -10.11
N PHE A 67 12.05 -15.34 -10.66
CA PHE A 67 10.77 -15.01 -11.26
C PHE A 67 10.93 -14.18 -12.53
N THR A 68 10.00 -14.32 -13.47
CA THR A 68 9.92 -13.44 -14.63
C THR A 68 9.00 -12.26 -14.31
N ALA A 69 9.49 -11.03 -14.46
CA ALA A 69 8.64 -9.84 -14.36
C ALA A 69 8.98 -8.82 -15.46
N THR A 70 7.97 -8.09 -15.92
CA THR A 70 8.15 -6.98 -16.86
C THR A 70 8.46 -5.71 -16.09
N VAL A 71 9.50 -4.99 -16.49
CA VAL A 71 9.80 -3.65 -15.96
C VAL A 71 8.81 -2.67 -16.57
N GLU A 72 7.86 -2.17 -15.80
CA GLU A 72 6.89 -1.19 -16.26
C GLU A 72 7.49 0.21 -16.28
N GLN A 73 8.18 0.58 -15.19
CA GLN A 73 8.74 1.91 -15.02
C GLN A 73 9.97 1.86 -14.12
N ILE A 74 11.00 2.66 -14.44
CA ILE A 74 12.12 2.92 -13.54
C ILE A 74 11.85 4.22 -12.79
N LEU A 75 11.79 4.15 -11.47
CA LEU A 75 11.55 5.33 -10.65
C LEU A 75 12.85 6.14 -10.52
N PRO A 76 12.83 7.45 -10.78
CA PRO A 76 14.02 8.27 -10.65
C PRO A 76 14.47 8.37 -9.18
N ASP A 77 15.78 8.46 -8.98
CA ASP A 77 16.39 8.60 -7.64
C ASP A 77 16.04 9.98 -7.04
N TYR A 78 14.91 10.05 -6.35
CA TYR A 78 14.48 11.25 -5.60
C TYR A 78 15.24 11.37 -4.28
N TYR A 79 16.56 11.34 -4.28
CA TYR A 79 17.46 11.50 -3.11
C TYR A 79 17.21 10.54 -1.91
N ALA A 80 16.17 9.72 -1.96
CA ALA A 80 15.73 8.86 -0.87
C ALA A 80 16.57 7.59 -0.79
N LEU A 81 17.11 7.14 -1.93
CA LEU A 81 17.91 5.92 -2.05
C LEU A 81 19.10 6.15 -3.00
N PRO A 82 20.07 7.00 -2.60
CA PRO A 82 21.20 7.34 -3.46
C PRO A 82 21.97 6.09 -3.90
N GLY A 83 22.15 5.94 -5.21
CA GLY A 83 22.90 4.83 -5.80
C GLY A 83 22.15 3.49 -5.79
N LYS A 84 20.82 3.52 -5.66
CA LYS A 84 19.93 2.36 -5.78
C LYS A 84 18.86 2.62 -6.81
N THR A 85 18.42 1.57 -7.49
CA THR A 85 17.28 1.64 -8.40
C THR A 85 16.04 1.06 -7.74
N VAL A 86 14.90 1.70 -7.99
CA VAL A 86 13.58 1.12 -7.72
C VAL A 86 12.85 1.02 -9.05
N ALA A 87 12.34 -0.17 -9.37
CA ALA A 87 11.51 -0.39 -10.54
C ALA A 87 10.09 -0.76 -10.12
N VAL A 88 9.12 -0.31 -10.90
CA VAL A 88 7.77 -0.89 -10.92
C VAL A 88 7.84 -2.08 -11.85
N VAL A 89 7.49 -3.26 -11.35
CA VAL A 89 7.48 -4.51 -12.13
C VAL A 89 6.15 -5.22 -11.96
N HIS A 90 5.78 -6.06 -12.92
CA HIS A 90 4.58 -6.89 -12.80
C HIS A 90 4.79 -8.28 -13.39
N PHE A 91 4.09 -9.28 -12.84
CA PHE A 91 3.93 -10.58 -13.47
C PHE A 91 2.96 -10.49 -14.65
N PHE A 92 2.90 -11.53 -15.49
CA PHE A 92 1.94 -11.56 -16.58
C PHE A 92 0.50 -11.51 -16.05
N GLN A 93 -0.24 -10.48 -16.47
CA GLN A 93 -1.64 -10.24 -16.06
C GLN A 93 -1.85 -10.08 -14.55
N ASP A 94 -0.83 -9.68 -13.79
CA ASP A 94 -0.94 -9.39 -12.35
C ASP A 94 -0.70 -7.91 -12.03
N ARG A 95 -1.00 -7.52 -10.79
CA ARG A 95 -0.80 -6.17 -10.27
C ARG A 95 0.70 -5.83 -10.20
N PRO A 96 1.09 -4.59 -10.51
CA PRO A 96 2.47 -4.15 -10.35
C PRO A 96 2.86 -4.04 -8.87
N PHE A 97 4.14 -4.24 -8.60
CA PHE A 97 4.77 -4.07 -7.29
C PHE A 97 6.15 -3.41 -7.44
N LEU A 98 6.70 -2.90 -6.35
CA LEU A 98 8.04 -2.29 -6.35
C LEU A 98 9.11 -3.37 -6.21
N LEU A 99 10.17 -3.26 -7.00
CA LEU A 99 11.37 -4.07 -6.86
C LEU A 99 12.56 -3.16 -6.54
N HIS A 100 13.18 -3.42 -5.39
CA HIS A 100 14.27 -2.61 -4.87
C HIS A 100 15.60 -3.28 -5.20
N PHE A 101 16.47 -2.57 -5.90
CA PHE A 101 17.82 -3.04 -6.22
C PHE A 101 18.83 -2.39 -5.28
N GLN A 102 19.78 -3.17 -4.77
CA GLN A 102 20.84 -2.66 -3.89
C GLN A 102 21.94 -1.89 -4.65
N LYS A 103 21.82 -1.79 -5.97
CA LYS A 103 22.72 -1.07 -6.89
C LYS A 103 21.92 -0.19 -7.83
N ASP A 104 22.59 0.82 -8.38
CA ASP A 104 22.07 1.62 -9.48
C ASP A 104 22.15 0.80 -10.78
N LEU A 105 21.00 0.61 -11.41
CA LEU A 105 20.78 -0.09 -12.67
C LEU A 105 20.18 0.86 -13.73
N THR A 106 20.27 2.17 -13.52
CA THR A 106 19.74 3.17 -14.44
C THR A 106 20.41 3.01 -15.82
N GLY A 107 19.59 2.75 -16.85
CA GLY A 107 20.07 2.49 -18.21
C GLY A 107 20.53 1.06 -18.47
N GLU A 108 20.59 0.20 -17.46
CA GLU A 108 20.79 -1.26 -17.63
C GLU A 108 19.44 -1.98 -17.82
N LEU A 109 18.43 -1.60 -17.03
CA LEU A 109 17.06 -2.08 -17.21
C LEU A 109 16.33 -1.23 -18.26
N ILE A 110 15.50 -1.89 -19.07
CA ILE A 110 14.72 -1.28 -20.13
C ILE A 110 13.23 -1.44 -19.81
N GLU A 111 12.50 -0.32 -19.77
CA GLU A 111 11.05 -0.32 -19.60
C GLU A 111 10.34 -1.10 -20.73
N GLY A 112 9.28 -1.82 -20.40
CA GLY A 112 8.57 -2.73 -21.28
C GLY A 112 9.27 -4.07 -21.54
N THR A 113 10.47 -4.29 -20.96
CA THR A 113 11.21 -5.55 -21.13
C THR A 113 10.97 -6.50 -19.96
N ALA A 114 10.75 -7.77 -20.27
CA ALA A 114 10.67 -8.84 -19.29
C ALA A 114 12.06 -9.39 -18.95
N TYR A 115 12.31 -9.56 -17.66
CA TYR A 115 13.55 -10.11 -17.13
C TYR A 115 13.25 -11.27 -16.20
N VAL A 116 14.17 -12.22 -16.14
CA VAL A 116 14.25 -13.22 -15.08
C VAL A 116 15.14 -12.64 -13.98
N PHE A 117 14.59 -12.48 -12.79
CA PHE A 117 15.29 -12.00 -11.60
C PHE A 117 15.58 -13.18 -10.67
N GLU A 118 16.85 -13.38 -10.35
CA GLU A 118 17.29 -14.30 -9.29
C GLU A 118 17.45 -13.53 -7.99
N PHE A 119 17.02 -14.11 -6.88
CA PHE A 119 17.05 -13.45 -5.58
C PHE A 119 17.55 -14.38 -4.47
N GLU A 120 18.02 -13.77 -3.39
CA GLU A 120 18.44 -14.49 -2.19
C GLU A 120 17.22 -15.10 -1.48
N THR A 121 17.30 -16.37 -1.10
CA THR A 121 16.24 -17.03 -0.33
C THR A 121 15.97 -16.28 0.97
N PHE A 122 14.70 -16.02 1.27
CA PHE A 122 14.28 -15.35 2.49
C PHE A 122 13.04 -16.01 3.09
N GLU A 123 12.80 -15.75 4.38
CA GLU A 123 11.63 -16.23 5.12
C GLU A 123 10.84 -15.05 5.67
N VAL A 124 9.51 -15.17 5.67
CA VAL A 124 8.58 -14.19 6.24
C VAL A 124 7.60 -14.91 7.16
N GLU A 125 7.25 -14.27 8.27
CA GLU A 125 6.20 -14.74 9.17
C GLU A 125 4.84 -14.49 8.49
N LEU A 126 3.98 -15.51 8.50
CA LEU A 126 2.63 -15.45 7.95
C LEU A 126 1.62 -15.17 9.05
N PRO A 127 0.57 -14.39 8.79
CA PRO A 127 -0.61 -14.35 9.64
C PRO A 127 -1.31 -15.72 9.63
N ASP A 128 -2.06 -16.01 10.68
CA ASP A 128 -2.69 -17.32 10.91
C ASP A 128 -3.69 -17.74 9.80
N ASP A 129 -4.18 -16.81 8.98
CA ASP A 129 -5.16 -17.03 7.91
C ASP A 129 -4.56 -17.05 6.48
N GLU A 130 -3.24 -16.87 6.31
CA GLU A 130 -2.59 -16.84 4.99
C GLU A 130 -2.12 -18.23 4.54
N GLU A 131 -2.85 -18.82 3.59
CA GLU A 131 -2.52 -20.14 3.03
C GLU A 131 -1.68 -20.07 1.73
N ASN A 132 -1.74 -18.96 1.00
CA ASN A 132 -1.09 -18.80 -0.31
C ASN A 132 -0.36 -17.45 -0.42
N PRO A 133 0.83 -17.36 0.18
CA PRO A 133 1.54 -16.10 0.27
C PRO A 133 2.15 -15.69 -1.07
N ASN A 134 1.96 -14.42 -1.44
CA ASN A 134 2.47 -13.87 -2.69
C ASN A 134 3.75 -13.05 -2.45
N ILE A 135 4.79 -13.32 -3.23
CA ILE A 135 6.07 -12.61 -3.13
C ILE A 135 5.91 -11.09 -3.31
N SER A 136 4.91 -10.63 -4.08
CA SER A 136 4.66 -9.20 -4.32
C SER A 136 4.37 -8.44 -3.04
N ASP A 137 3.89 -9.13 -2.00
CA ASP A 137 3.49 -8.54 -0.73
C ASP A 137 4.68 -8.34 0.21
N TYR A 138 5.81 -8.99 -0.11
CA TYR A 138 7.06 -8.92 0.65
C TYR A 138 8.18 -8.24 -0.13
N MET A 139 7.85 -7.21 -0.93
CA MET A 139 8.79 -6.50 -1.80
C MET A 139 10.09 -6.03 -1.13
N TYR A 140 10.04 -5.67 0.16
CA TYR A 140 11.21 -5.22 0.92
C TYR A 140 12.18 -6.35 1.31
N SER A 141 11.71 -7.60 1.29
CA SER A 141 12.51 -8.79 1.60
C SER A 141 13.23 -9.35 0.37
N ILE A 142 12.84 -8.93 -0.83
CA ILE A 142 13.42 -9.42 -2.08
C ILE A 142 14.79 -8.76 -2.29
N ASN A 143 15.85 -9.55 -2.20
CA ASN A 143 17.21 -9.13 -2.53
C ASN A 143 17.65 -9.76 -3.86
N VAL A 144 17.50 -9.02 -4.96
CA VAL A 144 17.90 -9.49 -6.31
C VAL A 144 19.42 -9.60 -6.39
N THR A 145 19.92 -10.79 -6.70
CA THR A 145 21.35 -11.10 -6.82
C THR A 145 21.81 -11.07 -8.27
N ASN A 146 20.92 -11.40 -9.22
CA ASN A 146 21.23 -11.45 -10.64
C ASN A 146 19.97 -11.21 -11.48
N TYR A 147 20.17 -10.81 -12.73
CA TYR A 147 19.07 -10.65 -13.69
C TYR A 147 19.54 -10.89 -15.12
N ARG A 148 18.62 -11.32 -15.98
CA ARG A 148 18.83 -11.39 -17.44
C ARG A 148 17.51 -11.16 -18.17
N VAL A 149 17.58 -10.80 -19.45
CA VAL A 149 16.40 -10.74 -20.31
C VAL A 149 15.73 -12.13 -20.35
N ALA A 150 14.41 -12.15 -20.23
CA ALA A 150 13.63 -13.38 -20.31
C ALA A 150 13.64 -13.94 -21.74
N GLU A 151 13.71 -15.27 -21.85
CA GLU A 151 13.60 -15.96 -23.13
C GLU A 151 12.12 -16.08 -23.55
N ASP A 152 11.85 -16.35 -24.84
CA ASP A 152 10.48 -16.39 -25.37
C ASP A 152 9.58 -17.41 -24.66
N ASP A 153 10.15 -18.52 -24.17
CA ASP A 153 9.48 -19.58 -23.42
C ASP A 153 9.38 -19.29 -21.91
N GLU A 154 9.81 -18.11 -21.47
CA GLU A 154 9.73 -17.64 -20.09
C GLU A 154 8.83 -16.41 -19.97
N LEU A 155 8.02 -16.13 -21.00
CA LEU A 155 7.06 -15.02 -21.05
C LEU A 155 5.64 -15.52 -20.81
N GLY A 156 4.76 -14.58 -20.42
CA GLY A 156 3.34 -14.88 -20.32
C GLY A 156 3.02 -15.84 -19.18
N LEU A 157 2.21 -16.85 -19.49
CA LEU A 157 1.83 -17.92 -18.55
C LEU A 157 2.98 -18.89 -18.25
N GLU A 158 4.00 -18.93 -19.11
CA GLU A 158 5.21 -19.75 -18.92
C GLU A 158 6.29 -18.99 -18.12
N GLY A 159 5.96 -17.80 -17.62
CA GLY A 159 6.83 -17.00 -16.76
C GLY A 159 7.25 -17.77 -15.52
N LYS A 160 8.53 -17.62 -15.14
CA LYS A 160 9.00 -18.22 -13.89
C LYS A 160 8.28 -17.57 -12.71
N MET A 161 7.88 -18.41 -11.76
CA MET A 161 7.37 -17.99 -10.46
C MET A 161 8.34 -18.44 -9.37
N PRO A 162 8.46 -17.69 -8.27
CA PRO A 162 9.30 -18.12 -7.16
C PRO A 162 8.76 -19.43 -6.57
N THR A 163 9.66 -20.23 -6.00
CA THR A 163 9.25 -21.38 -5.20
C THR A 163 8.86 -20.89 -3.80
N VAL A 164 7.69 -21.32 -3.33
CA VAL A 164 7.14 -20.98 -2.02
C VAL A 164 6.97 -22.26 -1.21
N GLU A 165 7.54 -22.30 -0.01
CA GLU A 165 7.39 -23.40 0.93
C GLU A 165 6.87 -22.87 2.28
N ILE A 166 5.81 -23.47 2.79
CA ILE A 166 5.32 -23.19 4.15
C ILE A 166 6.19 -23.98 5.15
N VAL A 167 6.79 -23.28 6.11
CA VAL A 167 7.60 -23.85 7.17
C VAL A 167 7.03 -23.46 8.54
N SER A 168 6.92 -24.43 9.46
CA SER A 168 6.50 -24.19 10.85
C SER A 168 7.73 -24.31 11.77
N LYS A 169 7.82 -23.50 12.82
CA LYS A 169 8.96 -23.46 13.76
C LYS A 169 8.54 -23.51 15.22
#